data_AF-A0A833S2M4-F1
#
_entry.id   AF-A0A833S2M4-F1
#
_cell.length_a   1.000
_cell.length_b   1.000
_cell.length_c   1.000
_cell.angle_alpha   90.00
_cell.angle_beta   90.00
_cell.angle_gamma   90.00
#
_symmetry.space_group_name_H-M   'P 1'
#
loop_
_entity.id
_entity.type
_entity.pdbx_description
1 polymer ?
#
loop_
_entity_poly.entity_id
_entity_poly.type
_entity_poly.pdbx_seq_one_letter_code
_entity_poly.pdbx_strand_id
1 'polypeptide(L)'
;MSHTIALRILALILILGDLESVTVVNHHPDEEYFLEHEVLYEEAIMEAKKLQLYPGPIPGCKICTNTEMSYCKDGSVINDHCCCDGSSNEVFPFVKHTCRVGPEECKVQAGDCAEYARLRECCCHSYLASVCKYYFSRLWQNAFS
;
A
#
# COMPACT_ATOMS: atom_id res chain seq x y z
N MET A 1 -34.91 18.19 39.07
CA MET A 1 -35.52 17.60 37.86
C MET A 1 -34.82 17.98 36.54
N SER A 2 -33.96 19.01 36.49
CA SER A 2 -33.27 19.44 35.26
C SER A 2 -32.01 18.60 34.91
N HIS A 3 -31.23 18.16 35.91
CA HIS A 3 -29.96 17.45 35.69
C HIS A 3 -30.11 16.07 35.06
N THR A 4 -31.19 15.34 35.37
CA THR A 4 -31.43 13.98 34.85
C THR A 4 -31.78 13.99 33.36
N ILE A 5 -32.37 15.08 32.88
CA ILE A 5 -32.71 15.28 31.47
C ILE A 5 -31.43 15.58 30.68
N ALA A 6 -30.59 16.47 31.21
CA ALA A 6 -29.30 16.80 30.61
C ALA A 6 -28.39 15.56 30.48
N LEU A 7 -28.35 14.70 31.51
CA LEU A 7 -27.56 13.46 31.47
C LEU A 7 -28.07 12.47 30.41
N ARG A 8 -29.38 12.38 30.21
CA ARG A 8 -29.98 11.51 29.18
C ARG A 8 -29.74 12.01 27.76
N ILE A 9 -29.76 13.33 27.56
CA ILE A 9 -29.41 13.94 26.26
C ILE A 9 -27.94 13.72 25.95
N LEU A 10 -27.05 13.91 26.93
CA LEU A 10 -25.62 13.68 26.76
C LEU A 10 -25.33 12.21 26.43
N ALA A 11 -26.00 11.28 27.13
CA ALA A 11 -25.89 9.86 26.85
C ALA A 11 -26.35 9.56 25.40
N LEU A 12 -27.51 10.07 24.97
CA LEU A 12 -28.01 9.89 23.60
C LEU A 12 -27.04 10.41 22.53
N ILE A 13 -26.40 11.55 22.73
CA ILE A 13 -25.41 12.10 21.78
C ILE A 13 -24.18 11.18 21.67
N LEU A 14 -23.73 10.59 22.78
CA LEU A 14 -22.59 9.67 22.77
C LEU A 14 -22.90 8.35 22.05
N ILE A 15 -24.14 7.83 22.13
CA ILE A 15 -24.54 6.60 21.40
C ILE A 15 -24.83 6.85 19.91
N LEU A 16 -25.22 8.08 19.52
CA LEU A 16 -25.42 8.45 18.11
C LEU A 16 -24.13 8.92 17.42
N GLY A 17 -23.07 9.21 18.17
CA GLY A 17 -21.77 9.67 17.63
C GLY A 17 -20.97 8.62 16.85
N ASP A 18 -21.33 7.34 16.96
CA ASP A 18 -20.64 6.21 16.30
C ASP A 18 -21.26 5.81 14.94
N LEU A 19 -22.15 6.62 14.37
CA LEU A 19 -22.61 6.43 13.00
C LEU A 19 -21.53 6.94 12.02
N GLU A 20 -20.57 6.08 11.70
CA GLU A 20 -19.76 6.24 10.49
C GLU A 20 -20.72 6.33 9.30
N SER A 21 -20.67 7.45 8.57
CA SER A 21 -21.49 7.64 7.39
C SER A 21 -21.00 6.71 6.28
N VAL A 22 -21.75 5.63 6.04
CA VAL A 22 -21.59 4.82 4.83
C VAL A 22 -22.11 5.67 3.67
N THR A 23 -21.19 6.36 3.00
CA THR A 23 -21.51 7.02 1.74
C THR A 23 -21.69 5.93 0.69
N VAL A 24 -22.93 5.70 0.26
CA VAL A 24 -23.22 4.86 -0.90
C VAL A 24 -22.71 5.62 -2.13
N VAL A 25 -21.54 5.24 -2.61
CA VAL A 25 -20.98 5.74 -3.87
C VAL A 25 -21.86 5.18 -4.99
N ASN A 26 -22.57 6.07 -5.67
CA ASN A 26 -23.45 5.74 -6.78
C ASN A 26 -22.55 5.55 -8.02
N HIS A 27 -22.10 4.32 -8.26
CA HIS A 27 -21.27 3.99 -9.41
C HIS A 27 -22.13 3.99 -10.68
N HIS A 28 -21.78 4.86 -11.64
CA HIS A 28 -22.27 4.71 -13.02
C HIS A 28 -21.67 3.40 -13.59
N PRO A 29 -22.44 2.59 -14.33
CA PRO A 29 -21.97 1.30 -14.86
C PRO A 29 -20.78 1.42 -15.83
N ASP A 30 -20.46 2.63 -16.26
CA ASP A 30 -19.37 2.95 -17.18
C ASP A 30 -18.05 3.25 -16.44
N GLU A 31 -18.06 3.30 -15.10
CA GLU A 31 -16.92 3.61 -14.21
C GLU A 31 -16.59 2.43 -13.26
N GLU A 32 -16.92 1.20 -13.66
CA GLU A 32 -16.69 0.04 -12.82
C GLU A 32 -15.20 -0.33 -12.84
N TYR A 33 -14.51 -0.02 -11.73
CA TYR A 33 -13.17 -0.53 -11.47
C TYR A 33 -13.29 -1.98 -10.97
N PHE A 34 -12.63 -2.89 -11.67
CA PHE A 34 -12.52 -4.29 -11.26
C PHE A 34 -11.29 -4.47 -10.39
N LEU A 35 -11.44 -5.22 -9.29
CA LEU A 35 -10.31 -5.67 -8.48
C LEU A 35 -9.48 -6.64 -9.32
N GLU A 36 -8.23 -6.30 -9.59
CA GLU A 36 -7.33 -7.14 -10.38
C GLU A 36 -6.55 -8.08 -9.45
N HIS A 37 -5.89 -7.54 -8.42
CA HIS A 37 -5.40 -8.32 -7.28
C HIS A 37 -5.24 -7.47 -6.02
N GLU A 38 -5.02 -8.15 -4.90
CA GLU A 38 -4.66 -7.54 -3.64
C GLU A 38 -3.63 -8.39 -2.89
N VAL A 39 -2.78 -7.71 -2.14
CA VAL A 39 -1.89 -8.31 -1.14
C VAL A 39 -2.34 -7.80 0.22
N LEU A 40 -2.88 -8.71 1.03
CA LEU A 40 -3.37 -8.40 2.36
C LEU A 40 -2.21 -8.15 3.35
N TYR A 41 -2.53 -7.53 4.48
CA TYR A 41 -1.52 -7.18 5.48
C TYR A 41 -0.84 -8.43 6.07
N GLU A 42 -1.62 -9.47 6.34
CA GLU A 42 -1.18 -10.75 6.87
C GLU A 42 -0.27 -11.49 5.88
N GLU A 43 -0.63 -11.44 4.59
CA GLU A 43 0.16 -12.00 3.49
C GLU A 43 1.49 -11.25 3.36
N ALA A 44 1.46 -9.92 3.33
CA ALA A 44 2.64 -9.09 3.28
C ALA A 44 3.62 -9.38 4.43
N ILE A 45 3.12 -9.62 5.65
CA ILE A 45 3.95 -10.03 6.79
C ILE A 45 4.61 -11.39 6.54
N MET A 46 3.84 -12.37 6.08
CA MET A 46 4.37 -13.72 5.83
C MET A 46 5.45 -13.70 4.76
N GLU A 47 5.25 -12.94 3.68
CA GLU A 47 6.21 -12.82 2.58
C GLU A 47 7.45 -12.02 3.01
N ALA A 48 7.26 -10.93 3.76
CA ALA A 48 8.38 -10.15 4.29
C ALA A 48 9.32 -10.97 5.19
N LYS A 49 8.78 -11.96 5.93
CA LYS A 49 9.59 -12.88 6.76
C LYS A 49 10.48 -13.81 5.93
N LYS A 50 10.09 -14.12 4.69
CA LYS A 50 10.85 -14.98 3.78
C LYS A 50 11.97 -14.24 3.05
N LEU A 51 11.92 -12.90 3.03
CA LEU A 51 12.89 -12.07 2.31
C LEU A 51 14.32 -12.27 2.82
N GLN A 52 15.23 -12.48 1.89
CA GLN A 52 16.67 -12.44 2.13
C GLN A 52 17.21 -11.11 1.59
N LEU A 53 17.82 -10.32 2.46
CA LEU A 53 18.41 -9.05 2.08
C LEU A 53 19.89 -9.28 1.79
N TYR A 54 20.31 -8.94 0.58
CA TYR A 54 21.70 -9.03 0.18
C TYR A 54 22.37 -7.65 0.27
N PRO A 55 23.56 -7.54 0.88
CA PRO A 55 24.26 -6.29 0.97
C PRO A 55 24.88 -5.89 -0.38
N GLY A 56 24.89 -4.59 -0.66
CA GLY A 56 25.59 -4.02 -1.81
C GLY A 56 24.67 -3.61 -2.97
N PRO A 57 25.21 -2.82 -3.92
CA PRO A 57 24.46 -2.43 -5.11
C PRO A 57 24.20 -3.65 -6.00
N ILE A 58 23.02 -3.70 -6.61
CA ILE A 58 22.68 -4.72 -7.60
C ILE A 58 23.62 -4.52 -8.82
N PRO A 59 24.28 -5.58 -9.32
CA PRO A 59 25.15 -5.47 -10.48
C PRO A 59 24.44 -4.81 -11.67
N GLY A 60 25.06 -3.78 -12.26
CA GLY A 60 24.49 -3.02 -13.38
C GLY A 60 23.60 -1.84 -12.95
N CYS A 61 23.27 -1.70 -11.66
CA CYS A 61 22.51 -0.56 -11.15
C CYS A 61 23.43 0.61 -10.76
N LYS A 62 23.05 1.80 -11.21
CA LYS A 62 23.62 3.07 -10.71
C LYS A 62 23.10 3.35 -9.30
N ILE A 63 23.78 4.24 -8.57
CA ILE A 63 23.27 4.78 -7.31
C ILE A 63 21.98 5.54 -7.59
N CYS A 64 20.94 5.22 -6.82
CA CYS A 64 19.65 5.90 -6.91
C CYS A 64 19.76 7.33 -6.36
N THR A 65 19.27 8.28 -7.13
CA THR A 65 19.14 9.69 -6.75
C THR A 65 18.07 9.87 -5.67
N ASN A 66 18.07 11.03 -5.01
CA ASN A 66 17.05 11.35 -4.02
C ASN A 66 15.62 11.30 -4.60
N THR A 67 15.43 11.72 -5.85
CA THR A 67 14.12 11.69 -6.52
C THR A 67 13.67 10.25 -6.77
N GLU A 68 14.56 9.39 -7.27
CA GLU A 68 14.28 7.96 -7.47
C GLU A 68 13.95 7.28 -6.13
N MET A 69 14.65 7.67 -5.05
CA MET A 69 14.34 7.16 -3.72
C MET A 69 13.03 7.69 -3.15
N SER A 70 12.60 8.91 -3.49
CA SER A 70 11.27 9.43 -3.08
C SER A 70 10.15 8.64 -3.74
N TYR A 71 10.30 8.31 -5.03
CA TYR A 71 9.35 7.48 -5.78
C TYR A 71 9.15 6.07 -5.17
N CYS A 72 10.17 5.52 -4.51
CA CYS A 72 10.05 4.26 -3.78
C CYS A 72 9.33 4.40 -2.41
N LYS A 73 9.20 5.62 -1.89
CA LYS A 73 8.73 5.89 -0.51
C LYS A 73 7.30 6.36 -0.43
N ASP A 74 6.85 7.10 -1.43
CA ASP A 74 5.53 7.72 -1.48
C ASP A 74 4.43 6.79 -2.01
N GLY A 75 4.80 5.58 -2.43
CA GLY A 75 3.89 4.58 -2.99
C GLY A 75 3.76 4.65 -4.51
N SER A 76 4.44 5.57 -5.19
CA SER A 76 4.39 5.68 -6.65
C SER A 76 4.82 4.40 -7.36
N VAL A 77 5.84 3.69 -6.83
CA VAL A 77 6.25 2.39 -7.37
C VAL A 77 5.18 1.30 -7.30
N ILE A 78 4.30 1.34 -6.29
CA ILE A 78 3.19 0.38 -6.16
C ILE A 78 2.06 0.73 -7.13
N ASN A 79 1.78 2.02 -7.32
CA ASN A 79 0.83 2.44 -8.35
C ASN A 79 1.30 1.99 -9.74
N ASP A 80 2.58 2.18 -10.07
CA ASP A 80 3.12 1.77 -11.37
C ASP A 80 3.20 0.25 -11.50
N HIS A 81 3.41 -0.49 -10.40
CA HIS A 81 3.27 -1.95 -10.38
C HIS A 81 1.88 -2.41 -10.84
N CYS A 82 0.82 -1.79 -10.30
CA CYS A 82 -0.55 -2.08 -10.70
C CYS A 82 -0.83 -1.81 -12.18
N CYS A 83 0.02 -1.02 -12.85
CA CYS A 83 -0.18 -0.58 -14.22
C CYS A 83 0.72 -1.31 -15.22
N CYS A 84 1.92 -1.70 -14.80
CA CYS A 84 2.93 -2.30 -15.67
C CYS A 84 3.07 -3.82 -15.51
N ASP A 85 2.90 -4.36 -14.30
CA ASP A 85 3.05 -5.80 -14.05
C ASP A 85 1.69 -6.50 -13.89
N GLY A 86 0.78 -5.88 -13.11
CA GLY A 86 -0.45 -6.54 -12.63
C GLY A 86 -0.15 -7.83 -11.86
N SER A 87 -1.15 -8.72 -11.73
CA SER A 87 -1.04 -10.00 -11.01
C SER A 87 -0.15 -11.04 -11.70
N SER A 88 0.17 -10.84 -12.99
CA SER A 88 0.95 -11.79 -13.78
C SER A 88 2.39 -11.94 -13.26
N ASN A 89 2.89 -10.91 -12.57
CA ASN A 89 4.23 -10.85 -12.01
C ASN A 89 4.20 -10.06 -10.69
N GLU A 90 3.74 -10.70 -9.62
CA GLU A 90 3.75 -10.12 -8.28
C GLU A 90 5.20 -9.98 -7.75
N VAL A 91 5.72 -8.76 -7.84
CA VAL A 91 7.10 -8.40 -7.47
C VAL A 91 7.20 -7.72 -6.10
N PHE A 92 6.07 -7.30 -5.51
CA PHE A 92 5.98 -6.72 -4.18
C PHE A 92 5.05 -7.52 -3.24
N PRO A 93 5.17 -8.86 -3.14
CA PRO A 93 4.29 -9.69 -2.32
C PRO A 93 4.40 -9.39 -0.80
N PHE A 94 5.40 -8.61 -0.41
CA PHE A 94 5.69 -8.19 0.96
C PHE A 94 5.24 -6.75 1.28
N VAL A 95 4.55 -6.09 0.34
CA VAL A 95 3.96 -4.76 0.53
C VAL A 95 2.46 -4.91 0.41
N LYS A 96 1.70 -4.45 1.41
CA LYS A 96 0.23 -4.44 1.32
C LYS A 96 -0.19 -3.47 0.21
N HIS A 97 -1.00 -3.94 -0.74
CA HIS A 97 -1.54 -3.10 -1.80
C HIS A 97 -2.80 -3.72 -2.44
N THR A 98 -3.49 -2.91 -3.24
CA THR A 98 -4.70 -3.32 -3.98
C THR A 98 -4.62 -2.71 -5.37
N CYS A 99 -4.58 -3.55 -6.39
CA CYS A 99 -4.58 -3.12 -7.78
C CYS A 99 -5.98 -3.20 -8.37
N ARG A 100 -6.41 -2.10 -8.99
CA ARG A 100 -7.72 -1.96 -9.62
C ARG A 100 -7.52 -1.57 -11.07
N VAL A 101 -8.28 -2.21 -11.96
CA VAL A 101 -8.29 -1.90 -13.39
C VAL A 101 -9.63 -1.30 -13.72
N GLY A 102 -9.61 -0.08 -14.25
CA GLY A 102 -10.81 0.63 -14.71
C GLY A 102 -10.77 0.85 -16.22
N PRO A 103 -11.82 1.48 -16.76
CA PRO A 103 -11.89 1.86 -18.17
C PRO A 103 -10.92 3.00 -18.53
N GLU A 104 -10.44 3.77 -17.55
CA GLU A 104 -9.39 4.76 -17.75
C GLU A 104 -8.02 4.10 -17.89
N GLU A 105 -7.23 4.56 -18.86
CA GLU A 105 -5.86 4.12 -19.03
C GLU A 105 -5.03 4.51 -17.81
N CYS A 106 -4.34 3.53 -17.20
CA CYS A 106 -3.48 3.85 -16.08
C CYS A 106 -2.30 4.73 -16.52
N LYS A 107 -2.04 5.78 -15.72
CA LYS A 107 -0.90 6.67 -15.90
C LYS A 107 0.31 6.24 -15.07
N VAL A 108 1.34 5.76 -15.76
CA VAL A 108 2.64 5.42 -15.16
C VAL A 108 3.38 6.69 -14.71
N GLN A 109 3.78 6.74 -13.44
CA GLN A 109 4.43 7.89 -12.82
C GLN A 109 5.94 7.92 -13.09
N ALA A 110 6.58 6.76 -13.30
CA ALA A 110 7.97 6.65 -13.73
C ALA A 110 8.21 7.18 -15.16
N GLY A 111 7.14 7.49 -15.91
CA GLY A 111 7.19 7.91 -17.31
C GLY A 111 6.77 6.79 -18.24
N ASP A 112 7.38 5.60 -18.12
CA ASP A 112 6.99 4.39 -18.84
C ASP A 112 7.33 3.11 -18.06
N CYS A 113 6.82 1.97 -18.55
CA CYS A 113 7.02 0.67 -17.87
C CYS A 113 8.47 0.17 -17.92
N ALA A 114 9.31 0.66 -18.83
CA ALA A 114 10.73 0.30 -18.88
C ALA A 114 11.51 1.03 -17.77
N GLU A 115 11.21 2.32 -17.56
CA GLU A 115 11.78 3.10 -16.47
C GLU A 115 11.28 2.61 -15.10
N TYR A 116 9.99 2.25 -15.00
CA TYR A 116 9.45 1.54 -13.84
C TYR A 116 10.26 0.27 -13.54
N ALA A 117 10.47 -0.62 -14.52
CA ALA A 117 11.20 -1.87 -14.30
C ALA A 117 12.62 -1.61 -13.77
N ARG A 118 13.32 -0.61 -14.33
CA ARG A 118 14.63 -0.18 -13.84
C ARG A 118 14.57 0.33 -12.40
N LEU A 119 13.61 1.19 -12.06
CA LEU A 119 13.47 1.76 -10.71
C LEU A 119 13.07 0.69 -9.69
N ARG A 120 12.13 -0.19 -10.05
CA ARG A 120 11.71 -1.35 -9.27
C ARG A 120 12.93 -2.18 -8.88
N GLU A 121 13.71 -2.62 -9.85
CA GLU A 121 14.83 -3.54 -9.63
C GLU A 121 15.99 -2.83 -8.93
N CYS A 122 16.42 -1.67 -9.43
CA CYS A 122 17.64 -1.03 -8.94
C CYS A 122 17.46 -0.24 -7.63
N CYS A 123 16.26 0.27 -7.35
CA CYS A 123 16.04 1.20 -6.25
C CYS A 123 15.01 0.68 -5.24
N CYS A 124 13.82 0.34 -5.70
CA CYS A 124 12.67 0.22 -4.80
C CYS A 124 12.56 -1.14 -4.13
N HIS A 125 12.83 -2.24 -4.82
CA HIS A 125 12.64 -3.59 -4.27
C HIS A 125 13.46 -3.81 -3.00
N SER A 126 14.78 -3.60 -3.07
CA SER A 126 15.67 -3.77 -1.90
C SER A 126 15.36 -2.78 -0.78
N TYR A 127 14.96 -1.54 -1.12
CA TYR A 127 14.54 -0.54 -0.14
C TYR A 127 13.28 -0.98 0.60
N LEU A 128 12.20 -1.28 -0.12
CA LEU A 128 10.92 -1.69 0.45
C LEU A 128 11.04 -3.00 1.23
N ALA A 129 11.80 -3.97 0.71
CA ALA A 129 12.10 -5.22 1.41
C ALA A 129 12.75 -4.97 2.77
N SER A 130 13.73 -4.07 2.82
CA SER A 130 14.43 -3.70 4.06
C SER A 130 13.50 -2.99 5.05
N VAL A 131 12.68 -2.06 4.55
CA VAL A 131 11.71 -1.31 5.34
C VAL A 131 10.65 -2.25 5.94
N CYS A 132 10.00 -3.09 5.13
CA CYS A 132 8.99 -4.04 5.58
C CYS A 132 9.57 -5.02 6.61
N LYS A 133 10.75 -5.59 6.35
CA LYS A 133 11.41 -6.51 7.29
C LYS A 133 11.69 -5.84 8.64
N TYR A 134 12.15 -4.59 8.64
CA TYR A 134 12.34 -3.82 9.87
C TYR A 134 11.02 -3.56 10.61
N TYR A 135 10.01 -3.01 9.94
CA TYR A 135 8.71 -2.69 10.56
C TYR A 135 8.03 -3.92 11.16
N PHE A 136 7.95 -5.03 10.40
CA PHE A 136 7.28 -6.23 10.87
C PHE A 136 8.06 -6.95 11.98
N SER A 137 9.40 -6.89 11.98
CA SER A 137 10.19 -7.42 13.09
C SER A 137 9.91 -6.67 14.40
N ARG A 138 9.74 -5.35 14.33
CA ARG A 138 9.46 -4.50 15.49
C ARG A 138 8.04 -4.67 16.02
N LEU A 139 7.05 -4.78 15.13
CA LEU A 139 5.67 -5.05 15.52
C LEU A 139 5.53 -6.41 16.21
N TRP A 140 6.26 -7.43 15.74
CA TRP A 140 6.33 -8.74 16.40
C TRP A 140 6.96 -8.66 17.79
N GLN A 141 8.07 -7.93 17.95
CA GLN A 141 8.68 -7.76 19.29
C GLN A 141 7.70 -7.10 20.26
N ASN A 142 7.01 -6.04 19.84
CA ASN A 142 6.06 -5.32 20.69
C ASN A 142 4.77 -6.09 21.02
N ALA A 143 4.34 -7.02 20.16
CA ALA A 143 3.12 -7.80 20.38
C ALA A 143 3.32 -9.01 21.31
N PHE A 144 4.57 -9.40 21.55
CA PHE A 144 4.95 -10.58 22.35
C PHE A 144 5.95 -10.25 23.48
N SER A 145 6.07 -8.97 23.86
CA SER A 145 6.75 -8.53 25.10
C SER A 145 5.74 -7.97 26.10
#